data_AF-A0A920Q280-F1
#
_entry.id   AF-A0A920Q280-F1
#
_cell.length_a   1.000
_cell.length_b   1.000
_cell.length_c   1.000
_cell.angle_alpha   90.00
_cell.angle_beta   90.00
_cell.angle_gamma   90.00
#
_symmetry.space_group_name_H-M   'P 1'
#
loop_
_entity.id
_entity.type
_entity.pdbx_description
1 polymer ?
#
loop_
_entity_poly.entity_id
_entity_poly.type
_entity_poly.pdbx_seq_one_letter_code
_entity_poly.pdbx_strand_id
1 'polypeptide(L)'
;MTIPQFLPVALEAAQDTSVKEIFVFGKAEGATPFSALLSEQIKSDVAIDPETDLVALPYSSGTTGLPKGVMLTHYNLVANLQQTTAVEKITPDDTLIGFCPSTTSME
;
A
#
# COMPACT_ATOMS: atom_id res chain seq x y z
N MET A 1 -5.88 9.67 10.25
CA MET A 1 -5.74 10.31 8.91
C MET A 1 -7.14 10.66 8.41
N THR A 2 -7.35 11.84 7.86
CA THR A 2 -8.69 12.35 7.46
C THR A 2 -8.62 13.29 6.25
N ILE A 3 -9.73 13.92 5.87
CA ILE A 3 -9.83 15.02 4.90
C ILE A 3 -10.17 16.33 5.63
N PRO A 4 -9.86 17.52 5.07
CA PRO A 4 -10.06 18.81 5.75
C PRO A 4 -11.48 19.00 6.31
N GLN A 5 -12.50 18.54 5.56
CA GLN A 5 -13.91 18.61 5.93
C GLN A 5 -14.23 17.94 7.28
N PHE A 6 -13.48 16.90 7.65
CA PHE A 6 -13.71 16.12 8.87
C PHE A 6 -12.64 16.34 9.93
N LEU A 7 -11.76 17.33 9.75
CA LEU A 7 -10.72 17.63 10.74
C LEU A 7 -11.30 18.02 12.13
N PRO A 8 -12.37 18.81 12.26
CA PRO A 8 -12.93 19.15 13.57
C PRO A 8 -13.37 17.92 14.37
N VAL A 9 -14.06 16.99 13.71
CA VAL A 9 -14.51 15.71 14.31
C VAL A 9 -13.32 14.84 14.71
N ALA A 10 -12.28 14.81 13.87
CA ALA A 10 -11.07 14.05 14.17
C ALA A 10 -10.28 14.65 15.35
N LEU A 11 -10.23 15.98 15.48
CA LEU A 11 -9.59 16.67 16.61
C LEU A 11 -10.36 16.45 17.91
N GLU A 12 -11.69 16.51 17.88
CA GLU A 12 -12.54 16.20 19.03
C GLU A 12 -12.33 14.76 19.50
N ALA A 13 -12.41 13.80 18.57
CA ALA A 13 -12.19 12.39 18.88
C ALA A 13 -10.76 12.09 19.37
N ALA A 14 -9.76 12.89 18.97
CA ALA A 14 -8.38 12.67 19.37
C ALA A 14 -8.11 13.05 20.84
N GLN A 15 -8.89 13.95 21.44
CA GLN A 15 -8.68 14.43 22.82
C GLN A 15 -8.69 13.31 23.87
N ASP A 16 -9.50 12.28 23.64
CA ASP A 16 -9.67 11.14 24.54
C ASP A 16 -8.83 9.91 24.14
N THR A 17 -7.80 10.10 23.30
CA THR A 17 -7.01 9.00 22.74
C THR A 17 -5.50 9.24 22.86
N SER A 18 -4.72 8.21 22.56
CA SER A 18 -3.25 8.29 22.47
C SER A 18 -2.74 8.80 21.12
N VAL A 19 -3.61 9.39 20.29
CA VAL A 19 -3.23 9.90 18.96
C VAL A 19 -2.28 11.07 19.09
N LYS A 20 -1.08 10.94 18.52
CA LYS A 20 -0.02 11.95 18.57
C LYS A 20 -0.11 12.99 17.46
N GLU A 21 -0.62 12.58 16.30
CA GLU A 21 -0.60 13.40 15.10
C GLU A 21 -1.73 13.00 14.14
N ILE A 22 -2.35 13.99 13.50
CA ILE A 22 -3.40 13.80 12.51
C ILE A 22 -2.89 14.27 11.15
N PHE A 23 -2.83 13.33 10.21
CA PHE A 23 -2.54 13.61 8.80
C PHE A 23 -3.81 13.88 8.01
N VAL A 24 -3.76 14.87 7.11
CA VAL A 24 -4.90 15.28 6.27
C VAL A 24 -4.55 15.15 4.79
N PHE A 25 -5.44 14.53 4.00
CA PHE A 25 -5.37 14.58 2.54
C PHE A 25 -5.79 15.96 2.03
N GLY A 26 -4.83 16.87 1.89
CA GLY A 26 -5.04 18.27 1.53
C GLY A 26 -4.22 19.20 2.43
N LYS A 27 -4.69 20.44 2.62
CA LYS A 27 -4.13 21.40 3.57
C LYS A 27 -5.22 21.86 4.54
N ALA A 28 -4.91 21.88 5.82
CA ALA A 28 -5.80 22.37 6.87
C ALA A 28 -4.97 22.89 8.04
N GLU A 29 -5.43 23.95 8.70
CA GLU A 29 -4.77 24.51 9.88
C GLU A 29 -4.94 23.56 11.08
N GLY A 30 -3.86 23.29 11.81
CA GLY A 30 -3.88 22.33 12.93
C GLY A 30 -3.67 20.86 12.56
N ALA A 31 -3.32 20.54 11.31
CA ALA A 31 -2.99 19.19 10.88
C ALA A 31 -1.85 19.14 9.85
N THR A 32 -1.11 18.03 9.85
CA THR A 32 0.00 17.82 8.91
C THR A 32 -0.54 17.35 7.55
N PRO A 33 -0.19 17.98 6.43
CA PRO A 33 -0.61 17.52 5.11
C PRO A 33 0.04 16.17 4.81
N PHE A 34 -0.76 15.19 4.38
CA PHE A 34 -0.29 13.83 4.05
C PHE A 34 0.82 13.84 2.99
N SER A 35 0.80 14.83 2.08
CA SER A 35 1.84 15.01 1.06
C SER A 35 3.26 15.19 1.64
N ALA A 36 3.40 15.66 2.88
CA ALA A 36 4.69 15.78 3.54
C ALA A 36 5.35 14.41 3.79
N LEU A 37 4.56 13.34 3.92
CA LEU A 37 5.06 11.97 4.05
C LEU A 37 5.56 11.39 2.72
N LEU A 38 5.17 11.99 1.59
CA LEU A 38 5.52 11.49 0.26
C LEU A 38 6.82 12.10 -0.28
N SER A 39 7.27 13.22 0.29
CA SER A 39 8.46 13.93 -0.18
C SER A 39 9.79 13.37 0.31
N GLU A 40 9.77 12.58 1.37
CA GLU A 40 10.98 11.89 1.85
C GLU A 40 11.06 10.51 1.20
N GLN A 41 12.10 10.28 0.39
CA GLN A 41 12.56 8.91 0.17
C GLN A 41 13.08 8.41 1.50
N ILE A 42 12.22 7.75 2.28
CA ILE A 42 12.63 7.02 3.47
C ILE A 42 13.50 5.87 2.99
N LYS A 43 14.81 6.12 2.86
CA LYS A 43 15.81 5.06 2.75
C LYS A 43 15.85 4.37 4.10
N SER A 44 15.09 3.30 4.20
CA SER A 44 15.16 2.38 5.32
C SER A 44 16.40 1.50 5.11
N ASP A 45 17.44 1.66 5.94
CA ASP A 45 18.62 0.77 5.95
C ASP A 45 18.31 -0.59 6.60
N VAL A 46 17.05 -1.04 6.49
CA VAL A 46 16.62 -2.33 7.01
C VAL A 46 17.12 -3.41 6.06
N ALA A 47 17.84 -4.39 6.61
CA ALA A 47 18.18 -5.60 5.89
C ALA A 47 16.91 -6.37 5.56
N ILE A 48 16.70 -6.69 4.29
CA ILE A 48 15.58 -7.49 3.80
C ILE A 48 16.14 -8.84 3.34
N ASP A 49 15.58 -9.93 3.83
CA ASP A 49 15.77 -11.28 3.30
C ASP A 49 14.67 -11.59 2.26
N PRO A 50 14.99 -11.60 0.95
CA PRO A 50 13.98 -11.76 -0.09
C PRO A 50 13.22 -13.09 -0.04
N GLU A 51 13.79 -14.13 0.57
CA GLU A 51 13.17 -15.46 0.62
C GLU A 51 12.10 -15.56 1.71
N THR A 52 12.25 -14.80 2.80
CA THR A 52 11.40 -14.93 3.99
C THR A 52 10.58 -13.69 4.29
N ASP A 53 11.07 -12.49 3.93
CA ASP A 53 10.36 -11.24 4.19
C ASP A 53 9.21 -11.03 3.20
N LEU A 54 8.07 -10.62 3.77
CA LEU A 54 6.84 -10.38 3.04
C LEU A 54 6.87 -9.02 2.35
N VAL A 55 6.54 -9.00 1.05
CA VAL A 55 6.42 -7.79 0.24
C VAL A 55 4.96 -7.35 0.05
N ALA A 56 4.02 -8.30 0.06
CA ALA A 56 2.62 -8.01 -0.16
C ALA A 56 1.70 -9.00 0.58
N LEU A 57 0.52 -8.50 0.95
CA LEU A 57 -0.56 -9.24 1.59
C LEU A 57 -1.91 -9.00 0.88
N PRO A 58 -2.06 -9.38 -0.41
CA PRO A 58 -3.33 -9.24 -1.08
C PRO A 58 -4.39 -10.10 -0.38
N TYR A 59 -5.56 -9.51 -0.13
CA TYR A 59 -6.68 -10.19 0.50
C TYR A 59 -7.63 -10.72 -0.57
N SER A 60 -7.92 -12.01 -0.53
CA SER A 60 -9.00 -12.60 -1.33
C SER A 60 -10.31 -12.52 -0.56
N SER A 61 -11.43 -12.34 -1.28
CA SER A 61 -12.77 -12.25 -0.71
C SER A 61 -13.16 -13.52 0.07
N GLY A 62 -12.64 -14.68 -0.36
CA GLY A 62 -12.85 -15.97 0.27
C GLY A 62 -14.32 -16.41 0.23
N THR A 63 -14.61 -17.56 -0.38
CA THR A 63 -15.98 -18.12 -0.43
C THR A 63 -16.57 -18.47 0.96
N THR A 64 -15.75 -18.40 2.02
CA THR A 64 -16.12 -18.70 3.41
C THR A 64 -16.48 -17.46 4.23
N GLY A 65 -16.60 -16.26 3.62
CA GLY A 65 -17.13 -15.04 4.24
C GLY A 65 -16.15 -14.20 5.05
N LEU A 66 -14.92 -14.69 5.28
CA LEU A 66 -13.83 -13.92 5.89
C LEU A 66 -12.67 -13.75 4.90
N PRO A 67 -12.18 -12.52 4.66
CA PRO A 67 -11.06 -12.28 3.78
C PRO A 67 -9.79 -12.99 4.27
N LYS A 68 -9.06 -13.63 3.35
CA LYS A 68 -7.79 -14.30 3.65
C LYS A 68 -6.64 -13.56 2.98
N GLY A 69 -5.66 -13.14 3.78
CA GLY A 69 -4.43 -12.53 3.29
C GLY A 69 -3.49 -13.60 2.70
N VAL A 70 -3.08 -13.41 1.46
CA VAL A 70 -2.08 -14.25 0.80
C VAL A 70 -0.70 -13.68 1.12
N MET A 71 0.18 -14.45 1.73
CA MET A 71 1.54 -14.02 2.04
C MET A 71 2.44 -14.15 0.82
N LEU A 72 2.93 -13.03 0.29
CA LEU A 72 3.89 -13.01 -0.82
C LEU A 72 5.23 -12.48 -0.34
N THR A 73 6.30 -13.26 -0.54
CA THR A 73 7.67 -12.82 -0.35
C THR A 73 8.22 -12.13 -1.60
N HIS A 74 9.32 -11.39 -1.45
CA HIS A 74 10.00 -10.80 -2.61
C HIS A 74 10.41 -11.89 -3.63
N TYR A 75 10.91 -13.02 -3.15
CA TYR A 75 11.34 -14.14 -3.98
C TYR A 75 10.18 -14.72 -4.79
N ASN A 76 9.01 -14.96 -4.17
CA ASN A 76 7.87 -15.52 -4.89
C ASN A 76 7.35 -14.59 -5.99
N LEU A 77 7.34 -13.27 -5.73
CA LEU A 77 6.93 -12.28 -6.72
C LEU A 77 7.87 -12.24 -7.92
N VAL A 78 9.18 -12.20 -7.69
CA VAL A 78 10.18 -12.19 -8.77
C VAL A 78 10.16 -13.52 -9.55
N ALA A 79 10.03 -14.65 -8.86
CA ALA A 79 9.90 -15.95 -9.53
C ALA A 79 8.70 -15.99 -10.48
N ASN A 80 7.55 -15.45 -10.08
CA ASN A 80 6.39 -15.34 -10.95
C ASN A 80 6.65 -14.44 -12.16
N LEU A 81 7.27 -13.26 -11.97
CA LEU A 81 7.62 -12.36 -13.07
C LEU A 81 8.57 -13.02 -14.08
N GLN A 82 9.58 -13.77 -13.62
CA GLN A 82 10.50 -14.49 -14.50
C GLN A 82 9.77 -15.56 -15.32
N GLN A 83 8.84 -16.30 -14.71
CA GLN A 83 8.01 -17.28 -15.41
C GLN A 83 7.11 -16.62 -16.46
N THR A 84 6.45 -15.51 -16.11
CA THR A 84 5.58 -14.77 -17.03
C THR A 84 6.39 -14.20 -18.19
N THR A 85 7.55 -13.60 -17.94
CA THR A 85 8.42 -13.02 -18.99
C THR A 85 8.96 -14.08 -19.96
N ALA A 86 9.11 -15.33 -19.51
CA ALA A 86 9.52 -16.43 -20.39
C ALA A 86 8.43 -16.81 -21.41
N VAL A 87 7.16 -16.57 -21.09
CA VAL A 87 6.00 -16.90 -21.92
C VAL A 87 5.53 -15.67 -22.69
N GLU A 88 5.37 -14.55 -21.99
CA GLU A 88 5.01 -13.25 -22.54
C GLU A 88 6.28 -12.53 -22.94
N LYS A 89 6.50 -12.40 -24.25
CA LYS A 89 7.66 -11.72 -24.83
C LYS A 89 7.53 -10.20 -24.73
N ILE A 90 7.44 -9.69 -23.51
CA ILE A 90 7.34 -8.25 -23.23
C ILE A 90 8.66 -7.60 -23.65
N THR A 91 8.55 -6.65 -24.57
CA THR A 91 9.65 -5.82 -25.07
C THR A 91 9.57 -4.41 -24.48
N PRO A 92 10.66 -3.64 -24.50
CA PRO A 92 10.64 -2.25 -24.05
C PRO A 92 9.67 -1.33 -24.84
N ASP A 93 9.23 -1.76 -26.02
CA ASP A 93 8.28 -1.01 -26.87
C ASP A 93 6.80 -1.29 -26.51
N ASP A 94 6.54 -2.29 -25.65
CA ASP A 94 5.18 -2.65 -25.26
C ASP A 94 4.61 -1.70 -24.19
N THR A 95 3.32 -1.36 -24.33
CA THR A 95 2.59 -0.53 -23.36
C THR A 95 1.65 -1.39 -22.54
N LEU A 96 1.90 -1.50 -21.23
CA LEU A 96 1.03 -2.21 -20.30
C LEU A 96 0.04 -1.24 -19.64
N ILE A 97 -1.25 -1.51 -19.77
CA ILE A 97 -2.31 -0.72 -19.13
C ILE A 97 -2.76 -1.46 -17.87
N GLY A 98 -2.42 -0.91 -16.71
CA GLY A 98 -2.92 -1.38 -15.41
C GLY A 98 -4.23 -0.68 -15.04
N PHE A 99 -5.37 -1.37 -15.15
CA PHE A 99 -6.68 -0.86 -14.70
C PHE A 99 -7.11 -1.40 -13.32
N CYS A 100 -6.37 -2.35 -12.75
CA CYS A 100 -6.76 -2.96 -11.48
C CYS A 100 -6.51 -2.00 -10.30
N PRO A 101 -7.50 -1.78 -9.40
CA PRO A 101 -7.28 -1.00 -8.18
C PRO A 101 -6.16 -1.63 -7.35
N SER A 102 -5.28 -0.81 -6.76
CA SER A 102 -4.18 -1.29 -5.91
C SER A 102 -4.63 -2.07 -4.67
N THR A 103 -5.93 -2.08 -4.37
CA THR A 103 -6.57 -2.78 -3.26
C THR A 103 -7.28 -4.07 -3.66
N THR A 104 -7.43 -4.36 -4.94
CA THR A 104 -8.19 -5.52 -5.44
C THR A 104 -7.23 -6.60 -5.89
N SER A 105 -7.25 -7.76 -5.24
CA SER A 105 -6.60 -8.96 -5.75
C SER A 105 -7.20 -9.32 -7.11
N MET A 106 -6.38 -9.41 -8.16
CA MET A 106 -6.82 -10.00 -9.43
C MET A 106 -7.23 -11.45 -9.15
N GLU A 107 -8.53 -11.72 -9.30
CA GLU A 107 -9.04 -13.09 -9.41
C GLU A 107 -8.68 -13.67 -10.78
#